data_AF-A0A496S4H0-F1
#
_entry.id   AF-A0A496S4H0-F1
#
_cell.length_a   1.000
_cell.length_b   1.000
_cell.length_c   1.000
_cell.angle_alpha   90.00
_cell.angle_beta   90.00
_cell.angle_gamma   90.00
#
_symmetry.space_group_name_H-M   'P 1'
#
loop_
_entity.id
_entity.type
_entity.pdbx_description
1 polymer ?
#
loop_
_entity_poly.entity_id
_entity_poly.type
_entity_poly.pdbx_seq_one_letter_code
_entity_poly.pdbx_strand_id
1 'polypeptide(L)'
;MYLVSIILIALILGVIFNFIWYSFKENPDLLTPGAKGLPYPVKAVSGTVLFLVVVNSLFRKTSSFEPDYTIEVPDIHCQSCKLTLEGRLSKLKGIERVSVDVGGKIVKLKGEINKEKILKAIKEAGYNSQEDYE
;
A
#
# COMPACT_ATOMS: atom_id res chain seq x y z
N MET A 1 -13.87 -16.46 17.62
CA MET A 1 -13.53 -17.88 17.36
C MET A 1 -12.61 -18.05 16.15
N TYR A 2 -12.93 -17.49 14.98
CA TYR A 2 -12.09 -17.59 13.76
C TYR A 2 -10.64 -17.11 13.94
N LEU A 3 -10.43 -15.96 14.58
CA LEU A 3 -9.10 -15.37 14.75
C LEU A 3 -8.17 -16.26 15.61
N VAL A 4 -8.73 -16.87 16.65
CA VAL A 4 -8.01 -17.81 17.52
C VAL A 4 -7.64 -19.09 16.76
N SER A 5 -8.53 -19.60 15.91
CA SER A 5 -8.26 -20.78 15.08
C SER A 5 -7.15 -20.54 14.05
N ILE A 6 -7.15 -19.37 13.40
CA ILE A 6 -6.11 -18.99 12.43
C ILE A 6 -4.73 -18.92 13.11
N ILE A 7 -4.66 -18.30 14.29
CA ILE A 7 -3.40 -18.20 15.06
C ILE A 7 -2.89 -19.58 15.47
N LEU A 8 -3.78 -20.45 15.95
CA LEU A 8 -3.42 -21.82 16.35
C LEU A 8 -2.88 -22.64 15.18
N ILE A 9 -3.55 -22.58 14.03
CA ILE A 9 -3.15 -23.28 12.81
C ILE A 9 -1.78 -22.79 12.32
N ALA A 10 -1.53 -21.48 12.34
CA ALA A 10 -0.25 -20.90 11.94
C ALA A 10 0.90 -21.33 12.86
N LEU A 11 0.68 -21.36 14.18
CA LEU A 11 1.68 -21.83 15.15
C LEU A 11 1.98 -23.32 14.98
N ILE A 12 0.95 -24.14 14.79
CA ILE A 12 1.09 -25.59 14.59
C ILE A 12 1.87 -25.89 13.31
N LEU A 13 1.50 -25.27 12.18
CA LEU A 13 2.20 -25.44 10.92
C LEU A 13 3.66 -24.98 10.99
N GLY A 14 3.93 -23.87 11.66
CA GLY A 14 5.29 -23.37 11.85
C GLY A 14 6.18 -24.34 12.64
N VAL A 15 5.64 -24.90 13.74
CA VAL A 15 6.35 -25.91 14.55
C VAL A 15 6.57 -27.18 13.75
N ILE A 16 5.55 -27.65 13.02
CA ILE A 16 5.65 -28.84 12.17
C ILE A 16 6.69 -28.63 11.06
N PHE A 17 6.69 -27.48 10.38
CA PHE A 17 7.66 -27.18 9.34
C PHE A 17 9.10 -27.11 9.89
N ASN A 18 9.29 -26.46 11.04
CA ASN A 18 10.59 -26.41 11.72
C ASN A 18 11.05 -27.81 12.16
N PHE A 19 10.13 -28.65 12.64
CA PHE A 19 10.40 -30.02 13.04
C PHE A 19 10.71 -30.92 11.83
N ILE A 20 9.98 -30.78 10.73
CA ILE A 20 10.26 -31.47 9.45
C ILE A 20 11.66 -31.11 8.98
N TRP A 21 12.01 -29.82 8.98
CA TRP A 21 13.33 -29.36 8.56
C TRP A 21 14.46 -29.84 9.49
N TYR A 22 14.18 -29.94 10.80
CA TYR A 22 15.10 -30.50 11.78
C TYR A 22 15.29 -32.01 11.61
N SER A 23 14.20 -32.73 11.31
CA SER A 23 14.17 -34.18 11.18
C SER A 23 14.78 -34.66 9.85
N PHE A 24 14.62 -33.89 8.77
CA PHE A 24 15.24 -34.16 7.46
C PHE A 24 16.70 -33.71 7.36
N LYS A 25 17.40 -33.49 8.47
CA LYS A 25 18.81 -33.07 8.51
C LYS A 25 19.77 -34.23 8.15
N GLU A 26 19.55 -34.87 7.00
CA GLU A 26 20.65 -35.33 6.15
C GLU A 26 21.28 -34.09 5.50
N ASN A 27 22.41 -33.67 6.06
CA ASN A 27 23.40 -32.73 5.53
C ASN A 27 22.84 -31.46 4.84
N PRO A 28 22.79 -30.31 5.53
CA PRO A 28 22.46 -29.01 4.92
C PRO A 28 23.43 -28.55 3.80
N ASP A 29 24.45 -29.34 3.47
CA ASP A 29 25.28 -29.18 2.28
C ASP A 29 24.50 -29.41 0.95
N LEU A 30 23.35 -30.10 0.94
CA LEU A 30 22.63 -30.44 -0.31
C LEU A 30 21.57 -29.41 -0.74
N LEU A 31 21.19 -28.49 0.16
CA LEU A 31 20.40 -27.29 -0.20
C LEU A 31 21.29 -26.07 -0.49
N THR A 32 22.62 -26.25 -0.45
CA THR A 32 23.59 -25.32 -1.05
C THR A 32 24.56 -26.02 -2.01
N PRO A 33 24.10 -26.70 -3.09
CA PRO A 33 25.02 -27.17 -4.11
C PRO A 33 25.34 -26.00 -5.04
N GLY A 34 26.30 -25.14 -4.66
CA GLY A 34 26.85 -24.13 -5.59
C GLY A 34 27.29 -22.80 -5.00
N ALA A 35 27.04 -22.52 -3.72
CA ALA A 35 27.49 -21.25 -3.12
C ALA A 35 28.92 -21.31 -2.52
N LYS A 36 29.69 -22.38 -2.79
CA LYS A 36 31.11 -22.47 -2.42
C LYS A 36 32.02 -21.65 -3.36
N GLY A 37 31.47 -21.02 -4.41
CA GLY A 37 32.21 -20.19 -5.37
C GLY A 37 31.76 -18.73 -5.48
N LEU A 38 30.77 -18.28 -4.69
CA LEU A 38 30.30 -16.90 -4.74
C LEU A 38 31.02 -16.07 -3.67
N PRO A 39 31.75 -15.00 -4.03
CA PRO A 39 32.44 -14.18 -3.05
C PRO A 39 31.41 -13.59 -2.08
N TYR A 40 31.72 -13.65 -0.78
CA TYR A 40 30.92 -13.12 0.34
C TYR A 40 30.15 -11.81 0.05
N PRO A 41 30.70 -10.80 -0.65
CA PRO A 41 29.95 -9.59 -1.02
C PRO A 41 28.68 -9.85 -1.83
N VAL A 42 28.63 -10.84 -2.73
CA VAL A 42 27.47 -11.04 -3.62
C VAL A 42 26.25 -11.54 -2.86
N LYS A 43 26.45 -12.38 -1.84
CA LYS A 43 25.37 -12.88 -0.97
C LYS A 43 24.81 -11.78 -0.07
N ALA A 44 25.67 -10.86 0.39
CA ALA A 44 25.24 -9.69 1.13
C ALA A 44 24.47 -8.72 0.22
N VAL A 45 24.98 -8.45 -0.99
CA VAL A 45 24.36 -7.54 -1.95
C VAL A 45 22.97 -8.01 -2.37
N SER A 46 22.77 -9.30 -2.66
CA SER A 46 21.44 -9.79 -3.05
C SER A 46 20.40 -9.61 -1.94
N GLY A 47 20.79 -9.84 -0.68
CA GLY A 47 19.95 -9.59 0.49
C GLY A 47 19.68 -8.10 0.72
N THR A 48 20.70 -7.26 0.63
CA THR A 48 20.57 -5.80 0.78
C THR A 48 19.72 -5.19 -0.33
N VAL A 49 19.87 -5.64 -1.57
CA VAL A 49 19.06 -5.19 -2.71
C VAL A 49 17.60 -5.59 -2.53
N LEU A 50 17.32 -6.85 -2.17
CA LEU A 50 15.96 -7.29 -1.90
C LEU A 50 15.34 -6.51 -0.73
N PHE A 51 16.08 -6.32 0.35
CA PHE A 51 15.63 -5.54 1.49
C PHE A 51 15.32 -4.09 1.11
N LEU A 52 16.19 -3.43 0.34
CA LEU A 52 15.97 -2.08 -0.18
C LEU A 52 14.73 -2.01 -1.08
N VAL A 53 14.52 -2.98 -1.96
CA VAL A 53 13.33 -3.04 -2.84
C VAL A 53 12.06 -3.21 -2.01
N VAL A 54 12.07 -4.10 -1.01
CA VAL A 54 10.93 -4.31 -0.11
C VAL A 54 10.64 -3.07 0.72
N VAL A 55 11.66 -2.44 1.31
CA VAL A 55 11.52 -1.19 2.07
C VAL A 55 10.97 -0.08 1.18
N ASN A 56 11.49 0.10 -0.03
CA ASN A 56 10.99 1.09 -0.99
C ASN A 56 9.53 0.81 -1.41
N SER A 57 9.17 -0.46 -1.59
CA SER A 57 7.79 -0.86 -1.92
C SER A 57 6.82 -0.57 -0.77
N LEU A 58 7.24 -0.72 0.48
CA LEU A 58 6.41 -0.41 1.65
C LEU A 58 6.30 1.10 1.88
N PHE A 59 7.41 1.84 1.71
CA PHE A 59 7.42 3.30 1.89
C PHE A 59 6.55 4.03 0.85
N ARG A 60 6.49 3.54 -0.40
CA ARG A 60 5.65 4.14 -1.45
C ARG A 60 4.15 4.10 -1.15
N LYS A 61 3.67 3.20 -0.30
CA LYS A 61 2.24 3.02 -0.06
C LYS A 61 1.70 3.95 1.04
N THR A 62 2.56 4.63 1.80
CA THR A 62 2.17 5.27 3.07
C THR A 62 2.70 6.70 3.25
N SER A 63 2.80 7.52 2.21
CA SER A 63 2.91 8.96 2.44
C SER A 63 1.55 9.52 2.85
N SER A 64 1.13 9.26 4.09
CA SER A 64 0.01 9.95 4.71
C SER A 64 0.46 11.39 4.91
N PHE A 65 0.05 12.27 4.00
CA PHE A 65 0.24 13.71 4.16
C PHE A 65 -0.88 14.26 5.03
N GLU A 66 -0.61 15.34 5.75
CA GLU A 66 -1.63 16.10 6.49
C GLU A 66 -2.44 16.93 5.47
N PRO A 67 -3.75 16.70 5.31
CA PRO A 67 -4.56 17.36 4.28
C PRO A 67 -5.08 18.72 4.75
N ASP A 68 -5.04 19.71 3.87
CA ASP A 68 -5.69 21.02 4.07
C ASP A 68 -7.21 20.93 3.90
N TYR A 69 -7.67 20.04 3.00
CA TYR A 69 -9.09 19.82 2.74
C TYR A 69 -9.44 18.34 2.76
N THR A 70 -10.59 18.03 3.37
CA THR A 70 -11.17 16.69 3.42
C THR A 70 -12.63 16.81 2.95
N ILE A 71 -12.98 16.09 1.89
CA ILE A 71 -14.31 16.14 1.28
C ILE A 71 -14.86 14.72 1.18
N GLU A 72 -16.11 14.53 1.59
CA GLU A 72 -16.81 13.26 1.44
C GLU A 72 -17.47 13.17 0.07
N VAL A 73 -17.18 12.06 -0.63
CA VAL A 73 -17.67 11.77 -1.98
C VAL A 73 -18.33 10.40 -1.97
N PRO A 74 -19.62 10.30 -1.64
CA PRO A 74 -20.28 9.03 -1.38
C PRO A 74 -20.38 8.12 -2.62
N ASP A 75 -20.35 8.70 -3.82
CA ASP A 75 -20.44 8.00 -5.10
C ASP A 75 -19.18 7.21 -5.48
N ILE A 76 -18.07 7.37 -4.74
CA ILE A 76 -16.81 6.69 -5.09
C ILE A 76 -16.77 5.24 -4.62
N HIS A 77 -16.84 4.32 -5.59
CA HIS A 77 -16.98 2.88 -5.30
C HIS A 77 -15.98 1.96 -6.05
N CYS A 78 -15.11 2.51 -6.89
CA CYS A 78 -14.20 1.71 -7.73
C CYS A 78 -12.76 2.26 -7.72
N GLN A 79 -11.77 1.38 -7.80
CA GLN A 79 -10.35 1.75 -7.90
C GLN A 79 -10.04 2.53 -9.20
N SER A 80 -10.72 2.24 -10.30
CA SER A 80 -10.57 3.00 -11.56
C SER A 80 -11.15 4.40 -11.44
N CYS A 81 -12.27 4.55 -10.71
CA CYS A 81 -12.88 5.85 -10.39
C CYS A 81 -11.93 6.69 -9.53
N LYS A 82 -11.32 6.07 -8.51
CA LYS A 82 -10.27 6.68 -7.68
C LYS A 82 -9.16 7.29 -8.53
N LEU A 83 -8.51 6.51 -9.39
CA LEU A 83 -7.38 6.97 -10.19
C LEU A 83 -7.76 8.12 -11.13
N THR A 84 -8.96 8.06 -11.72
CA THR A 84 -9.46 9.10 -12.60
C THR A 84 -9.69 10.41 -11.85
N LEU A 85 -10.30 10.34 -10.66
CA LEU A 85 -10.57 11.50 -9.82
C LEU A 85 -9.27 12.11 -9.28
N GLU A 86 -8.36 11.30 -8.72
CA GLU A 86 -7.04 11.74 -8.27
C GLU A 86 -6.27 12.44 -9.40
N GLY A 87 -6.26 11.84 -10.59
CA GLY A 87 -5.56 12.40 -11.75
C GLY A 87 -6.18 13.70 -12.29
N ARG A 88 -7.49 13.91 -12.13
CA ARG A 88 -8.13 15.18 -12.49
C ARG A 88 -7.85 16.27 -11.45
N LEU A 89 -8.00 15.95 -10.17
CA LEU A 89 -7.76 16.89 -9.08
C LEU A 89 -6.29 17.30 -9.03
N SER A 90 -5.35 16.36 -9.20
CA SER A 90 -3.92 16.66 -9.19
C SER A 90 -3.46 17.58 -10.34
N LYS A 91 -4.29 17.82 -11.37
CA LYS A 91 -3.98 18.76 -12.47
C LYS A 91 -4.41 20.20 -12.16
N LEU A 92 -5.19 20.42 -11.11
CA LEU A 92 -5.61 21.77 -10.73
C LEU A 92 -4.40 22.56 -10.22
N LYS A 93 -4.30 23.82 -10.65
CA LYS A 93 -3.25 24.74 -10.17
C LYS A 93 -3.47 25.02 -8.68
N GLY A 94 -2.42 24.83 -7.88
CA GLY A 94 -2.44 25.02 -6.43
C GLY A 94 -2.55 23.72 -5.62
N ILE A 95 -2.73 22.56 -6.27
CA ILE A 95 -2.75 21.26 -5.60
C ILE A 95 -1.36 20.63 -5.60
N GLU A 96 -0.86 20.30 -4.42
CA GLU A 96 0.41 19.60 -4.22
C GLU A 96 0.23 18.09 -4.19
N ARG A 97 -0.78 17.61 -3.47
CA ARG A 97 -1.09 16.18 -3.35
C ARG A 97 -2.59 15.92 -3.25
N VAL A 98 -2.99 14.79 -3.80
CA VAL A 98 -4.35 14.26 -3.73
C VAL A 98 -4.27 12.81 -3.29
N SER A 99 -5.15 12.41 -2.38
CA SER A 99 -5.35 11.01 -2.01
C SER A 99 -6.83 10.74 -1.83
N VAL A 100 -7.33 9.74 -2.53
CA VAL A 100 -8.72 9.31 -2.50
C VAL A 100 -8.81 7.95 -1.81
N ASP A 101 -9.64 7.88 -0.79
CA ASP A 101 -9.97 6.66 -0.07
C ASP A 101 -11.35 6.15 -0.50
N VAL A 102 -11.37 5.03 -1.23
CA VAL A 102 -12.62 4.39 -1.68
C VAL A 102 -13.32 3.67 -0.54
N GLY A 103 -12.56 3.15 0.43
CA GLY A 103 -13.14 2.45 1.58
C GLY A 103 -13.81 3.43 2.54
N GLY A 104 -13.17 4.58 2.77
CA GLY A 104 -13.69 5.68 3.58
C GLY A 104 -14.61 6.64 2.84
N LYS A 105 -14.70 6.59 1.50
CA LYS A 105 -15.43 7.55 0.64
C LYS A 105 -14.98 9.00 0.83
N ILE A 106 -13.69 9.19 1.10
CA ILE A 106 -13.10 10.49 1.46
C ILE A 106 -12.02 10.88 0.46
N VAL A 107 -12.03 12.14 0.04
CA VAL A 107 -11.01 12.78 -0.78
C VAL A 107 -10.21 13.73 0.08
N LYS A 108 -8.90 13.47 0.20
CA LYS A 108 -7.93 14.29 0.93
C LYS A 108 -7.08 15.08 -0.06
N LEU A 109 -6.93 16.37 0.20
CA LEU A 109 -6.23 17.31 -0.68
C LEU A 109 -5.26 18.15 0.14
N LYS A 110 -4.08 18.39 -0.42
CA LYS A 110 -3.09 19.30 0.13
C LYS A 110 -2.69 20.34 -0.92
N GLY A 111 -2.66 21.60 -0.50
CA GLY A 111 -2.29 22.74 -1.33
C GLY A 111 -3.23 23.93 -1.17
N GLU A 112 -2.79 25.07 -1.69
CA GLU A 112 -3.52 26.34 -1.62
C GLU A 112 -4.49 26.48 -2.80
N ILE A 113 -5.73 26.04 -2.61
CA ILE A 113 -6.80 26.18 -3.61
C ILE A 113 -8.13 26.52 -2.94
N ASN A 114 -8.94 27.34 -3.61
CA ASN A 114 -10.28 27.66 -3.12
C ASN A 114 -11.18 26.40 -3.17
N LYS A 115 -11.86 26.13 -2.06
CA LYS A 115 -12.81 25.04 -1.87
C LYS A 115 -13.84 24.95 -3.00
N GLU A 116 -14.37 26.07 -3.49
CA GLU A 116 -15.34 26.10 -4.59
C GLU A 116 -14.79 25.47 -5.89
N LYS A 117 -13.51 25.71 -6.19
CA LYS A 117 -12.86 25.12 -7.37
C LYS A 117 -12.70 23.61 -7.23
N ILE A 118 -12.44 23.14 -6.02
CA ILE A 118 -12.36 21.71 -5.73
C ILE A 118 -13.72 21.05 -5.98
N LEU A 119 -14.79 21.59 -5.38
CA LEU A 119 -16.15 21.06 -5.54
C LEU A 119 -16.58 21.04 -7.02
N LYS A 120 -16.30 22.12 -7.75
CA LYS A 120 -16.57 22.19 -9.20
C LYS A 120 -15.83 21.10 -9.96
N ALA A 121 -14.57 20.85 -9.65
CA ALA A 121 -13.79 19.81 -10.32
C ALA A 121 -14.29 18.39 -9.98
N ILE A 122 -14.78 18.16 -8.76
CA ILE A 122 -15.43 16.90 -8.35
C ILE A 122 -16.71 16.68 -9.17
N LYS A 123 -17.55 17.71 -9.33
CA LYS A 123 -18.75 17.67 -10.18
C LYS A 123 -18.44 17.45 -11.66
N GLU A 124 -17.44 18.15 -12.21
CA GLU A 124 -16.98 17.95 -13.59
C GLU A 124 -16.40 16.55 -13.83
N ALA A 125 -15.93 15.89 -12.77
CA ALA A 125 -15.54 14.48 -12.79
C ALA A 125 -16.72 13.50 -12.73
N GLY A 126 -17.94 13.99 -12.49
CA GLY A 126 -19.17 13.20 -12.45
C GLY A 126 -19.50 12.63 -11.08
N TYR A 127 -18.97 13.22 -10.00
CA TYR A 127 -19.24 12.78 -8.63
C TYR A 127 -19.93 13.89 -7.84
N ASN A 128 -20.80 13.51 -6.90
CA ASN A 128 -21.41 14.45 -5.97
C ASN A 128 -20.61 14.51 -4.67
N SER A 129 -20.58 15.70 -4.06
CA SER A 129 -19.98 15.92 -2.75
C SER A 129 -21.07 16.09 -1.70
N GLN A 130 -20.80 15.76 -0.44
CA GLN A 130 -21.81 15.95 0.61
C GLN A 130 -22.18 17.42 0.87
N GLU A 131 -21.37 18.38 0.43
CA GLU A 131 -21.69 19.81 0.50
C GLU A 131 -22.76 20.27 -0.50
N ASP A 132 -23.17 19.40 -1.42
CA ASP A 132 -24.25 19.70 -2.37
C ASP A 132 -25.66 19.56 -1.76
N TYR A 133 -25.76 19.23 -0.47
CA TYR A 133 -27.01 18.98 0.24
C TYR A 133 -27.38 20.05 1.27
N GLU A 134 -26.67 21.19 1.31
CA GLU A 134 -26.96 22.31 2.22
C GLU A 134 -27.12 23.66 1.49
#